data_AF-A0A932HML4-F1
#
_entry.id   AF-A0A932HML4-F1
#
_cell.length_a   1.000
_cell.length_b   1.000
_cell.length_c   1.000
_cell.angle_alpha   90.00
_cell.angle_beta   90.00
_cell.angle_gamma   90.00
#
_symmetry.space_group_name_H-M   'P 1'
#
loop_
_entity.id
_entity.type
_entity.pdbx_description
1 polymer ?
#
loop_
_entity_poly.entity_id
_entity_poly.type
_entity_poly.pdbx_seq_one_letter_code
_entity_poly.pdbx_strand_id
1 'polypeptide(L)'
;MAVVLAGGISCGLVDSAARAQAGAYEEGVEFFQGGHYRWALEKFIQAVDQAPREPQRRWYLAESYRLLGDSPAAAQIYRQVLQIAPQSPLAIAARQALESLGEPTLTAAQVPFQRRGASVLVPARINGQQVGYFILDTGATFTTVSRLVADTLGITSSGGTVRLATASGVIQAPLALLEEVDVGGAVARHLPAVIHDLPNAPPTIVGLLGLSFLERFRVNLDLTSGLLTLEAGN
;
A
#
# COMPACT_ATOMS: atom_id res chain seq x y z
N MET A 1 -32.87 -71.54 -30.91
CA MET A 1 -31.46 -71.26 -30.55
C MET A 1 -31.30 -69.74 -30.45
N ALA A 2 -30.35 -69.21 -29.66
CA ALA A 2 -30.02 -67.77 -29.61
C ALA A 2 -29.34 -67.32 -30.95
N VAL A 3 -29.05 -66.06 -31.31
CA VAL A 3 -28.62 -64.81 -30.61
C VAL A 3 -29.22 -63.59 -31.37
N VAL A 4 -29.61 -62.41 -30.85
CA VAL A 4 -29.41 -61.59 -29.61
C VAL A 4 -28.42 -60.41 -29.75
N LEU A 5 -28.93 -59.16 -29.68
CA LEU A 5 -28.23 -57.83 -29.66
C LEU A 5 -27.49 -57.39 -30.95
N ALA A 6 -27.02 -56.14 -31.11
CA ALA A 6 -27.63 -54.80 -30.93
C ALA A 6 -26.61 -53.69 -31.33
N GLY A 7 -27.08 -52.48 -31.65
CA GLY A 7 -26.26 -51.24 -31.74
C GLY A 7 -25.95 -50.75 -33.16
N GLY A 8 -25.87 -49.43 -33.41
CA GLY A 8 -26.09 -48.32 -32.47
C GLY A 8 -26.22 -46.95 -33.16
N ILE A 9 -26.68 -45.96 -32.39
CA ILE A 9 -26.83 -44.55 -32.78
C ILE A 9 -26.03 -43.71 -31.78
N SER A 10 -25.17 -42.80 -32.26
CA SER A 10 -25.14 -41.39 -31.81
C SER A 10 -23.97 -40.63 -32.45
N CYS A 11 -24.30 -39.56 -33.16
CA CYS A 11 -23.37 -38.45 -33.41
C CYS A 11 -23.79 -37.32 -32.47
N GLY A 12 -22.94 -36.89 -31.53
CA GLY A 12 -23.31 -35.81 -30.59
C GLY A 12 -22.58 -35.72 -29.25
N LEU A 13 -21.39 -36.32 -29.08
CA LEU A 13 -20.67 -36.33 -27.79
C LEU A 13 -19.37 -35.49 -27.76
N VAL A 14 -19.04 -34.75 -28.83
CA VAL A 14 -17.76 -34.02 -28.92
C VAL A 14 -17.85 -32.57 -28.39
N ASP A 15 -19.01 -31.92 -28.49
CA ASP A 15 -19.20 -30.51 -28.10
C ASP A 15 -19.41 -30.26 -26.60
N SER A 16 -19.91 -31.25 -25.85
CA SER A 16 -20.27 -31.08 -24.43
C SER A 16 -19.04 -31.01 -23.52
N ALA A 17 -18.00 -31.79 -23.81
CA ALA A 17 -16.76 -31.80 -23.04
C ALA A 17 -15.94 -30.51 -23.22
N ALA A 18 -15.87 -29.98 -24.45
CA ALA A 18 -15.16 -28.74 -24.74
C ALA A 18 -15.81 -27.53 -24.03
N ARG A 19 -17.15 -27.49 -23.93
CA ARG A 19 -17.87 -26.46 -23.16
C ARG A 19 -17.71 -26.59 -21.65
N ALA A 20 -17.49 -27.79 -21.12
CA ALA A 20 -17.28 -28.03 -19.70
C ALA A 20 -15.89 -27.59 -19.19
N GLN A 21 -15.06 -27.00 -20.06
CA GLN A 21 -13.70 -26.58 -19.73
C GLN A 21 -13.34 -25.20 -20.32
N ALA A 22 -14.34 -24.34 -20.53
CA ALA A 22 -14.09 -22.90 -20.38
C ALA A 22 -13.55 -22.68 -18.96
N GLY A 23 -12.42 -21.98 -18.82
CA GLY A 23 -11.80 -21.80 -17.52
C GLY A 23 -12.64 -20.90 -16.63
N ALA A 24 -12.41 -21.00 -15.31
CA ALA A 24 -13.04 -20.10 -14.35
C ALA A 24 -12.61 -18.63 -14.60
N TYR A 25 -11.52 -18.40 -15.32
CA TYR A 25 -11.15 -17.07 -15.79
C TYR A 25 -12.11 -16.56 -16.89
N GLU A 26 -12.34 -17.35 -17.94
CA GLU A 26 -13.21 -17.02 -19.07
C GLU A 26 -14.65 -16.78 -18.62
N GLU A 27 -15.23 -17.69 -17.82
CA GLU A 27 -16.56 -17.48 -17.22
C GLU A 27 -16.62 -16.20 -16.37
N GLY A 28 -15.56 -15.92 -15.60
CA GLY A 28 -15.45 -14.69 -14.81
C GLY A 28 -15.47 -13.44 -15.69
N VAL A 29 -14.79 -13.46 -16.84
CA VAL A 29 -14.77 -12.35 -17.80
C VAL A 29 -16.16 -12.16 -18.44
N GLU A 30 -16.88 -13.22 -18.79
CA GLU A 30 -18.26 -13.12 -19.29
C GLU A 30 -19.19 -12.47 -18.26
N PHE A 31 -19.17 -12.93 -17.00
CA PHE A 31 -19.96 -12.30 -15.93
C PHE A 31 -19.55 -10.84 -15.69
N PHE A 32 -18.26 -10.52 -15.72
CA PHE A 32 -17.74 -9.17 -15.52
C PHE A 32 -18.21 -8.21 -16.62
N GLN A 33 -18.10 -8.61 -17.90
CA GLN A 33 -18.58 -7.82 -19.03
C GLN A 33 -20.10 -7.65 -19.01
N GLY A 34 -20.83 -8.66 -18.53
CA GLY A 34 -22.28 -8.58 -18.28
C GLY A 34 -22.68 -7.76 -17.05
N GLY A 35 -21.75 -7.16 -16.30
CA GLY A 35 -22.03 -6.38 -15.09
C GLY A 35 -22.37 -7.21 -13.84
N HIS A 36 -22.28 -8.54 -13.91
CA HIS A 36 -22.61 -9.47 -12.82
C HIS A 36 -21.42 -9.68 -11.88
N TYR A 37 -20.89 -8.59 -11.32
CA TYR A 37 -19.60 -8.57 -10.60
C TYR A 37 -19.50 -9.57 -9.43
N ARG A 38 -20.63 -9.97 -8.82
CA ARG A 38 -20.66 -11.01 -7.78
C ARG A 38 -20.36 -12.41 -8.31
N TRP A 39 -20.95 -12.80 -9.44
CA TRP A 39 -20.63 -14.09 -10.09
C TRP A 39 -19.23 -14.05 -10.72
N ALA A 40 -18.83 -12.89 -11.24
CA ALA A 40 -17.46 -12.66 -11.70
C ALA A 40 -16.44 -12.86 -10.56
N LEU A 41 -16.69 -12.29 -9.38
CA LEU A 41 -15.86 -12.46 -8.18
C LEU A 41 -15.69 -13.94 -7.81
N GLU A 42 -16.79 -14.69 -7.69
CA GLU A 42 -16.79 -16.12 -7.34
C GLU A 42 -15.96 -16.95 -8.34
N LYS A 43 -15.98 -16.57 -9.63
CA LYS A 43 -15.20 -17.20 -10.70
C LYS A 43 -13.73 -16.76 -10.71
N PHE A 44 -13.42 -15.49 -10.47
CA PHE A 44 -12.04 -15.00 -10.41
C PHE A 44 -11.26 -15.49 -9.20
N ILE A 45 -11.93 -15.78 -8.06
CA ILE A 45 -11.30 -16.49 -6.94
C ILE A 45 -10.78 -17.85 -7.42
N GLN A 46 -11.65 -18.69 -8.00
CA GLN A 46 -11.27 -19.99 -8.57
C GLN A 46 -10.18 -19.86 -9.65
N ALA A 47 -10.25 -18.82 -10.48
CA ALA A 47 -9.25 -18.55 -11.50
C ALA A 47 -7.87 -18.23 -10.91
N VAL A 48 -7.80 -17.45 -9.82
CA VAL A 48 -6.55 -17.11 -9.12
C VAL A 48 -6.01 -18.32 -8.35
N ASP A 49 -6.85 -19.15 -7.74
CA ASP A 49 -6.45 -20.41 -7.10
C ASP A 49 -5.78 -21.38 -8.10
N GLN A 50 -6.31 -21.45 -9.33
CA GLN A 50 -5.76 -22.28 -10.41
C GLN A 50 -4.41 -21.76 -10.94
N ALA A 51 -4.16 -20.45 -10.92
CA ALA A 51 -2.88 -19.87 -11.36
C ALA A 51 -2.40 -18.74 -10.44
N PRO A 52 -1.88 -19.05 -9.22
CA PRO A 52 -1.56 -18.05 -8.21
C PRO A 52 -0.39 -17.10 -8.53
N ARG A 53 0.12 -17.08 -9.77
CA ARG A 53 1.14 -16.14 -10.26
C ARG A 53 0.73 -15.37 -11.53
N GLU A 54 -0.48 -15.55 -12.06
CA GLU A 54 -0.95 -14.71 -13.16
C GLU A 54 -1.45 -13.34 -12.64
N PRO A 55 -0.94 -12.21 -13.18
CA PRO A 55 -1.36 -10.88 -12.74
C PRO A 55 -2.74 -10.49 -13.30
N GLN A 56 -3.12 -11.01 -14.47
CA GLN A 56 -4.38 -10.66 -15.15
C GLN A 56 -5.60 -11.17 -14.39
N ARG A 57 -5.58 -12.43 -13.93
CA ARG A 57 -6.64 -13.00 -13.08
C ARG A 57 -6.85 -12.20 -11.80
N ARG A 58 -5.76 -11.71 -11.19
CA ARG A 58 -5.78 -10.83 -10.01
C ARG A 58 -6.32 -9.44 -10.30
N TRP A 59 -5.98 -8.83 -11.44
CA TRP A 59 -6.54 -7.53 -11.80
C TRP A 59 -8.07 -7.61 -11.90
N TYR A 60 -8.60 -8.64 -12.57
CA TYR A 60 -10.04 -8.88 -12.65
C TYR A 60 -10.68 -9.17 -11.27
N LEU A 61 -10.00 -9.91 -10.39
CA LEU A 61 -10.43 -10.11 -9.00
C LEU A 61 -10.51 -8.79 -8.22
N ALA A 62 -9.48 -7.94 -8.31
CA ALA A 62 -9.42 -6.64 -7.63
C ALA A 62 -10.48 -5.66 -8.15
N GLU A 63 -10.70 -5.60 -9.46
CA GLU A 63 -11.76 -4.80 -10.07
C GLU A 63 -13.15 -5.28 -9.66
N SER A 64 -13.35 -6.59 -9.52
CA SER A 64 -14.62 -7.16 -9.05
C SER A 64 -14.93 -6.73 -7.61
N TYR A 65 -13.94 -6.78 -6.71
CA TYR A 65 -14.07 -6.21 -5.35
C TYR A 65 -14.35 -4.69 -5.39
N ARG A 66 -13.61 -3.93 -6.21
CA ARG A 66 -13.76 -2.47 -6.33
C ARG A 66 -15.15 -2.08 -6.81
N LEU A 67 -15.72 -2.79 -7.78
CA LEU A 67 -17.05 -2.55 -8.35
C LEU A 67 -18.18 -3.04 -7.44
N LEU A 68 -17.89 -3.94 -6.49
CA LEU A 68 -18.79 -4.32 -5.39
C LEU A 68 -18.68 -3.39 -4.16
N GLY A 69 -17.76 -2.41 -4.19
CA GLY A 69 -17.53 -1.43 -3.12
C GLY A 69 -16.51 -1.85 -2.05
N ASP A 70 -15.96 -3.06 -2.12
CA ASP A 70 -14.94 -3.56 -1.20
C ASP A 70 -13.55 -3.02 -1.57
N SER A 71 -13.33 -1.75 -1.22
CA SER A 71 -12.08 -1.05 -1.47
C SER A 71 -10.88 -1.68 -0.75
N PRO A 72 -10.97 -2.13 0.53
CA PRO A 72 -9.86 -2.81 1.21
C PRO A 72 -9.43 -4.12 0.53
N ALA A 73 -10.37 -4.99 0.15
CA ALA A 73 -10.04 -6.23 -0.55
C ALA A 73 -9.45 -5.94 -1.94
N ALA A 74 -10.04 -5.00 -2.68
CA ALA A 74 -9.51 -4.56 -3.97
C ALA A 74 -8.05 -4.07 -3.85
N ALA A 75 -7.77 -3.22 -2.86
CA ALA A 75 -6.44 -2.70 -2.59
C ALA A 75 -5.42 -3.80 -2.26
N GLN A 76 -5.79 -4.77 -1.42
CA GLN A 76 -4.94 -5.92 -1.11
C GLN A 76 -4.57 -6.72 -2.38
N ILE A 77 -5.51 -6.94 -3.30
CA ILE A 77 -5.24 -7.68 -4.55
C ILE A 77 -4.47 -6.82 -5.57
N TYR A 78 -4.71 -5.50 -5.69
CA TYR A 78 -3.87 -4.61 -6.51
C TYR A 78 -2.41 -4.63 -6.03
N ARG A 79 -2.16 -4.60 -4.72
CA ARG A 79 -0.80 -4.73 -4.15
C ARG A 79 -0.13 -6.05 -4.54
N GLN A 80 -0.88 -7.15 -4.72
CA GLN A 80 -0.33 -8.42 -5.25
C GLN A 80 0.01 -8.35 -6.75
N VAL A 81 -0.78 -7.64 -7.57
CA VAL A 81 -0.44 -7.40 -9.00
C VAL A 81 0.90 -6.67 -9.13
N LEU A 82 1.14 -5.69 -8.25
CA LEU A 82 2.39 -4.93 -8.20
C LEU A 82 3.60 -5.79 -7.80
N GLN A 83 3.44 -6.71 -6.85
CA GLN A 83 4.49 -7.64 -6.43
C GLN A 83 4.85 -8.65 -7.54
N ILE A 84 3.86 -9.13 -8.29
CA ILE A 84 4.01 -10.19 -9.29
C ILE A 84 4.55 -9.66 -10.62
N ALA A 85 4.10 -8.48 -11.06
CA ALA A 85 4.41 -7.95 -12.38
C ALA A 85 4.73 -6.44 -12.35
N PRO A 86 5.73 -5.97 -11.56
CA PRO A 86 5.94 -4.56 -11.21
C PRO A 86 6.15 -3.59 -12.39
N GLN A 87 6.61 -4.10 -13.53
CA GLN A 87 6.88 -3.34 -14.76
C GLN A 87 5.80 -3.51 -15.85
N SER A 88 4.72 -4.25 -15.56
CA SER A 88 3.63 -4.50 -16.52
C SER A 88 2.65 -3.32 -16.65
N PRO A 89 1.89 -3.22 -17.76
CA PRO A 89 0.77 -2.29 -17.86
C PRO A 89 -0.28 -2.45 -16.75
N LEU A 90 -0.52 -3.68 -16.29
CA LEU A 90 -1.42 -3.97 -15.17
C LEU A 90 -0.90 -3.37 -13.85
N ALA A 91 0.43 -3.27 -13.67
CA ALA A 91 1.01 -2.58 -12.52
C ALA A 91 0.92 -1.04 -12.62
N ILE A 92 0.76 -0.47 -13.82
CA ILE A 92 0.44 0.96 -13.96
C ILE A 92 -1.02 1.19 -13.54
N ALA A 93 -1.94 0.39 -14.08
CA ALA A 93 -3.37 0.44 -13.73
C ALA A 93 -3.60 0.19 -12.22
N ALA A 94 -2.91 -0.78 -11.61
CA ALA A 94 -3.01 -1.07 -10.18
C ALA A 94 -2.52 0.08 -9.28
N ARG A 95 -1.49 0.84 -9.69
CA ARG A 95 -1.08 2.07 -8.98
C ARG A 95 -2.17 3.14 -9.04
N GLN A 96 -2.72 3.39 -10.22
CA GLN A 96 -3.78 4.39 -10.43
C GLN A 96 -5.07 4.01 -9.68
N ALA A 97 -5.40 2.72 -9.63
CA ALA A 97 -6.52 2.20 -8.85
C ALA A 97 -6.30 2.45 -7.34
N LEU A 98 -5.14 2.07 -6.79
CA LEU A 98 -4.79 2.31 -5.38
C LEU A 98 -4.80 3.81 -5.05
N GLU A 99 -4.22 4.66 -5.89
CA GLU A 99 -4.24 6.12 -5.76
C GLU A 99 -5.66 6.67 -5.72
N SER A 100 -6.55 6.20 -6.60
CA SER A 100 -7.97 6.59 -6.62
C SER A 100 -8.77 6.12 -5.40
N LEU A 101 -8.30 5.09 -4.70
CA LEU A 101 -8.85 4.59 -3.43
C LEU A 101 -8.22 5.28 -2.19
N GLY A 102 -7.19 6.12 -2.38
CA GLY A 102 -6.39 6.71 -1.29
C GLY A 102 -5.39 5.75 -0.63
N GLU A 103 -5.18 4.58 -1.23
CA GLU A 103 -4.47 3.44 -0.66
C GLU A 103 -2.96 3.41 -0.99
N PRO A 104 -2.09 2.98 -0.06
CA PRO A 104 -0.66 2.88 -0.31
C PRO A 104 -0.32 1.78 -1.33
N THR A 105 0.65 2.11 -2.20
CA THR A 105 1.12 1.23 -3.29
C THR A 105 1.90 0.00 -2.81
N LEU A 106 2.47 0.02 -1.60
CA LEU A 106 3.21 -1.10 -1.01
C LEU A 106 2.46 -1.69 0.19
N THR A 107 2.44 -3.02 0.29
CA THR A 107 2.02 -3.71 1.53
C THR A 107 3.04 -3.48 2.65
N ALA A 108 4.33 -3.42 2.29
CA ALA A 108 5.42 -3.07 3.20
C ALA A 108 6.53 -2.33 2.45
N ALA A 109 7.04 -1.26 3.05
CA ALA A 109 8.28 -0.61 2.64
C ALA A 109 9.46 -1.18 3.45
N GLN A 110 10.58 -1.47 2.78
CA GLN A 110 11.85 -1.79 3.44
C GLN A 110 12.82 -0.63 3.22
N VAL A 111 13.24 0.00 4.31
CA VAL A 111 13.95 1.29 4.30
C VAL A 111 15.31 1.10 4.97
N PRO A 112 16.41 1.09 4.20
CA PRO A 112 17.76 1.11 4.76
C PRO A 112 18.00 2.39 5.55
N PHE A 113 18.38 2.26 6.82
CA PHE A 113 18.63 3.39 7.71
C PHE A 113 20.13 3.57 8.01
N GLN A 114 20.53 4.80 8.34
CA GLN A 114 21.86 5.08 8.90
C GLN A 114 21.80 5.09 10.42
N ARG A 115 22.83 4.57 11.10
CA ARG A 115 23.00 4.79 12.54
C ARG A 115 23.98 5.93 12.79
N ARG A 116 23.65 6.83 13.72
CA ARG A 116 24.59 7.78 14.32
C ARG A 116 24.44 7.74 15.84
N GLY A 117 25.36 7.02 16.49
CA GLY A 117 25.27 6.72 17.92
C GLY A 117 24.02 5.88 18.25
N ALA A 118 23.17 6.41 19.14
CA ALA A 118 21.88 5.82 19.47
C ALA A 118 20.80 6.04 18.39
N SER A 119 20.91 7.11 17.60
CA SER A 119 19.87 7.49 16.64
C SER A 119 19.86 6.62 15.38
N VAL A 120 18.65 6.22 14.98
CA VAL A 120 18.32 5.65 13.67
C VAL A 120 17.84 6.76 12.76
N LEU A 121 18.43 6.88 11.57
CA LEU A 121 18.16 7.94 10.60
C LEU A 121 17.53 7.37 9.34
N VAL A 122 16.32 7.82 9.00
CA VAL A 122 15.54 7.33 7.87
C VAL A 122 15.38 8.43 6.81
N PRO A 123 15.66 8.16 5.53
CA PRO A 123 15.41 9.12 4.45
C PRO A 123 13.91 9.25 4.22
N ALA A 124 13.43 10.47 3.95
CA ALA A 124 12.02 10.73 3.72
C ALA A 124 11.77 11.83 2.68
N ARG A 125 10.52 11.88 2.21
CA ARG A 125 9.97 12.96 1.38
C ARG A 125 8.77 13.59 2.09
N ILE A 126 8.55 14.88 1.86
CA ILE A 126 7.32 15.59 2.27
C ILE A 126 6.75 16.22 1.00
N ASN A 127 5.45 16.05 0.75
CA ASN A 127 4.74 16.53 -0.44
C ASN A 127 5.53 16.24 -1.74
N GLY A 128 5.97 14.99 -1.91
CA GLY A 128 6.80 14.54 -3.02
C GLY A 128 8.27 15.03 -3.05
N GLN A 129 8.70 16.02 -2.25
CA GLN A 129 10.08 16.53 -2.25
C GLN A 129 10.98 15.80 -1.25
N GLN A 130 12.20 15.43 -1.65
CA GLN A 130 13.17 14.81 -0.76
C GLN A 130 13.77 15.86 0.19
N VAL A 131 13.52 15.71 1.50
CA VAL A 131 13.90 16.72 2.51
C VAL A 131 15.22 16.42 3.20
N GLY A 132 15.58 15.13 3.36
CA GLY A 132 16.74 14.71 4.13
C GLY A 132 16.43 13.47 4.97
N TYR A 133 16.93 13.45 6.20
CA TYR A 133 16.71 12.35 7.15
C TYR A 133 15.89 12.81 8.37
N PHE A 134 14.96 11.98 8.81
CA PHE A 134 14.37 12.09 10.14
C PHE A 134 15.09 11.15 11.11
N ILE A 135 15.14 11.50 12.40
CA ILE A 135 15.45 10.56 13.47
C ILE A 135 14.17 9.75 13.76
N LEU A 136 14.25 8.43 13.78
CA LEU A 136 13.15 7.58 14.24
C LEU A 136 13.00 7.74 15.77
N ASP A 137 11.85 8.25 16.24
CA ASP A 137 11.63 8.56 17.66
C ASP A 137 10.23 8.12 18.13
N THR A 138 10.18 6.99 18.84
CA THR A 138 8.95 6.45 19.45
C THR A 138 8.51 7.19 20.71
N GLY A 139 9.31 8.11 21.25
CA GLY A 139 8.95 8.99 22.36
C GLY A 139 8.24 10.28 21.91
N ALA A 140 8.36 10.66 20.63
CA ALA A 140 7.74 11.86 20.08
C ALA A 140 6.28 11.60 19.67
N THR A 141 5.31 12.22 20.37
CA THR A 141 3.86 12.11 20.03
C THR A 141 3.56 12.58 18.60
N PHE A 142 4.21 13.67 18.16
CA PHE A 142 4.06 14.23 16.84
C PHE A 142 5.38 14.13 16.07
N THR A 143 5.29 13.81 14.79
CA THR A 143 6.38 14.05 13.83
C THR A 143 6.76 15.53 13.86
N THR A 144 8.06 15.85 13.99
CA THR A 144 8.56 17.23 13.97
C THR A 144 9.18 17.56 12.63
N VAL A 145 9.08 18.82 12.20
CA VAL A 145 9.74 19.33 11.00
C VAL A 145 10.45 20.63 11.35
N SER A 146 11.71 20.75 10.95
CA SER A 146 12.52 21.97 11.11
C SER A 146 11.88 23.15 10.38
N ARG A 147 12.10 24.36 10.92
CA ARG A 147 11.63 25.61 10.32
C ARG A 147 12.17 25.79 8.90
N LEU A 148 13.43 25.44 8.66
CA LEU A 148 14.04 25.50 7.33
C LEU A 148 13.25 24.69 6.29
N VAL A 149 12.83 23.46 6.61
CA VAL A 149 12.03 22.64 5.70
C VAL A 149 10.60 23.14 5.59
N ALA A 150 10.01 23.62 6.69
CA ALA A 150 8.67 24.21 6.67
C ALA A 150 8.61 25.45 5.76
N ASP A 151 9.55 26.38 5.91
CA ASP A 151 9.68 27.59 5.10
C ASP A 151 9.99 27.25 3.63
N THR A 152 10.86 26.26 3.36
CA THR A 152 11.22 25.83 1.99
C THR A 152 10.06 25.18 1.23
N LEU A 153 9.18 24.46 1.93
CA LEU A 153 8.03 23.77 1.33
C LEU A 153 6.71 24.55 1.46
N GLY A 154 6.72 25.76 2.04
CA GLY A 154 5.52 26.56 2.27
C GLY A 154 4.55 25.99 3.33
N ILE A 155 5.04 25.11 4.22
CA ILE A 155 4.24 24.45 5.26
C ILE A 155 3.92 25.45 6.38
N THR A 156 2.73 26.04 6.33
CA THR A 156 2.23 26.95 7.37
C THR A 156 1.65 26.20 8.56
N SER A 157 1.70 26.83 9.75
CA SER A 157 0.93 26.36 10.90
C SER A 157 -0.58 26.47 10.65
N SER A 158 -1.35 25.51 11.17
CA SER A 158 -2.83 25.50 11.12
C SER A 158 -3.50 26.48 12.09
N GLY A 159 -2.82 27.58 12.45
CA GLY A 159 -3.29 28.60 13.41
C GLY A 159 -3.24 28.20 14.89
N GLY A 160 -2.77 26.99 15.21
CA GLY A 160 -2.72 26.46 16.58
C GLY A 160 -1.30 26.15 17.06
N THR A 161 -1.12 26.12 18.39
CA THR A 161 0.11 25.60 19.02
C THR A 161 -0.23 24.46 19.98
N VAL A 162 0.64 23.46 20.04
CA VAL A 162 0.52 22.33 20.99
C VAL A 162 1.62 22.41 22.06
N ARG A 163 1.31 21.99 23.29
CA ARG A 163 2.30 21.83 24.36
C ARG A 163 2.97 20.47 24.22
N LEU A 164 4.28 20.44 24.09
CA LEU A 164 5.08 19.21 23.95
C LEU A 164 5.96 19.04 25.19
N ALA A 165 5.95 17.84 25.78
CA ALA A 165 6.96 17.46 26.76
C ALA A 165 8.24 17.04 26.03
N THR A 166 9.38 17.60 26.42
CA THR A 166 10.70 17.29 25.87
C THR A 166 11.68 17.02 27.00
N ALA A 167 12.86 16.46 26.69
CA ALA A 167 13.93 16.28 27.67
C ALA A 167 14.41 17.59 28.33
N SER A 168 14.13 18.75 27.72
CA SER A 168 14.45 20.08 28.26
C SER A 168 13.26 20.78 28.94
N GLY A 169 12.14 20.08 29.13
CA GLY A 169 10.91 20.63 29.72
C GLY A 169 9.76 20.76 28.73
N VAL A 170 8.71 21.52 29.10
CA VAL A 170 7.51 21.68 28.27
C VAL A 170 7.63 22.92 27.39
N ILE A 171 7.61 22.72 26.06
CA ILE A 171 7.59 23.80 25.06
C ILE A 171 6.19 24.01 24.48
N GLN A 172 5.97 25.13 23.81
CA GLN A 172 4.88 25.30 22.83
C GLN A 172 5.49 25.30 21.43
N ALA A 173 4.90 24.52 20.52
CA ALA A 173 5.29 24.47 19.10
C ALA A 173 4.07 24.73 18.19
N PRO A 174 4.22 25.43 17.06
CA PRO A 174 3.17 25.53 16.06
C PRO A 174 2.79 24.15 15.52
N LEU A 175 1.49 23.86 15.52
CA LEU A 175 0.92 22.67 14.89
C LEU A 175 0.75 22.94 13.38
N ALA A 176 1.02 21.94 12.56
CA ALA A 176 0.83 21.93 11.12
C ALA A 176 0.20 20.60 10.67
N LEU A 177 -0.34 20.59 9.46
CA LEU A 177 -0.84 19.38 8.80
C LEU A 177 -0.06 19.20 7.50
N LEU A 178 0.69 18.10 7.39
CA LEU A 178 1.40 17.76 6.16
C LEU A 178 0.46 17.00 5.22
N GLU A 179 0.46 17.34 3.94
CA GLU A 179 -0.41 16.68 2.94
C GLU A 179 0.02 15.22 2.75
N GLU A 180 1.34 15.01 2.65
CA GLU A 180 1.97 13.72 2.43
C GLU A 180 3.35 13.65 3.10
N VAL A 181 3.62 12.55 3.82
CA VAL A 181 4.99 12.13 4.17
C VAL A 181 5.21 10.72 3.62
N ASP A 182 6.31 10.52 2.89
CA ASP A 182 6.72 9.25 2.30
C ASP A 182 8.07 8.80 2.88
N VAL A 183 8.09 7.61 3.49
CA VAL A 183 9.29 6.96 4.02
C VAL A 183 9.52 5.66 3.25
N GLY A 184 10.18 5.77 2.09
CA GLY A 184 10.57 4.62 1.25
C GLY A 184 9.42 3.86 0.58
N GLY A 185 8.29 4.53 0.34
CA GLY A 185 7.05 3.98 -0.19
C GLY A 185 5.97 3.72 0.87
N ALA A 186 6.27 3.92 2.16
CA ALA A 186 5.29 4.00 3.23
C ALA A 186 4.76 5.43 3.32
N VAL A 187 3.56 5.66 2.78
CA VAL A 187 2.96 6.99 2.60
C VAL A 187 1.89 7.26 3.65
N ALA A 188 2.06 8.32 4.44
CA ALA A 188 1.04 8.83 5.37
C ALA A 188 0.51 10.18 4.88
N ARG A 189 -0.79 10.23 4.56
CA ARG A 189 -1.50 11.47 4.18
C ARG A 189 -2.13 12.16 5.39
N HIS A 190 -2.34 13.47 5.29
CA HIS A 190 -2.94 14.32 6.32
C HIS A 190 -2.31 14.05 7.70
N LEU A 191 -1.01 14.34 7.81
CA LEU A 191 -0.19 13.99 8.97
C LEU A 191 -0.09 15.18 9.94
N PRO A 192 -0.60 15.07 11.19
CA PRO A 192 -0.34 16.07 12.21
C PRO A 192 1.15 16.10 12.56
N ALA A 193 1.75 17.28 12.42
CA ALA A 193 3.17 17.52 12.66
C ALA A 193 3.37 18.85 13.40
N VAL A 194 4.58 19.07 13.93
CA VAL A 194 4.93 20.31 14.66
C VAL A 194 6.17 20.96 14.08
N ILE A 195 6.15 22.29 13.93
CA ILE A 195 7.27 23.05 13.37
C ILE A 195 8.25 23.38 14.51
N HIS A 196 9.35 22.62 14.61
CA HIS A 196 10.34 22.78 15.67
C HIS A 196 11.73 22.30 15.24
N ASP A 197 12.75 23.12 15.54
CA ASP A 197 14.14 22.86 15.20
C ASP A 197 14.84 22.03 16.28
N LEU A 198 15.62 21.02 15.88
CA LEU A 198 16.35 20.17 16.82
C LEU A 198 17.70 20.82 17.20
N PRO A 199 17.97 21.08 18.49
CA PRO A 199 19.19 21.77 18.91
C PRO A 199 20.45 20.94 18.57
N ASN A 200 21.42 21.59 17.94
CA ASN A 200 22.68 21.00 17.46
C ASN A 200 22.54 19.91 16.38
N ALA A 201 21.36 19.73 15.77
CA ALA A 201 21.20 18.88 14.61
C ALA A 201 21.80 19.56 13.35
N PRO A 202 22.54 18.84 12.48
CA PRO A 202 23.00 19.40 11.22
C PRO A 202 21.82 19.49 10.23
N PRO A 203 21.82 20.42 9.24
CA PRO A 203 20.67 20.65 8.36
C PRO A 203 20.15 19.45 7.54
N THR A 204 20.95 18.38 7.44
CA THR A 204 20.52 17.10 6.83
C THR A 204 19.54 16.31 7.68
N ILE A 205 19.42 16.63 8.98
CA ILE A 205 18.45 16.05 9.91
C ILE A 205 17.29 17.04 10.03
N VAL A 206 16.14 16.68 9.47
CA VAL A 206 15.02 17.61 9.29
C VAL A 206 13.98 17.55 10.40
N GLY A 207 14.06 16.58 11.32
CA GLY A 207 13.13 16.42 12.42
C GLY A 207 13.09 15.00 12.99
N LEU A 208 12.04 14.72 13.77
CA LEU A 208 11.74 13.44 14.41
C LEU A 208 10.56 12.77 13.70
N LEU A 209 10.68 11.50 13.32
CA LEU A 209 9.57 10.69 12.81
C LEU A 209 8.86 10.06 14.02
N GLY A 210 7.75 10.67 14.41
CA GLY A 210 7.04 10.40 15.66
C GLY A 210 5.79 9.52 15.50
N LEU A 211 5.13 9.24 16.62
CA LEU A 211 3.95 8.36 16.70
C LEU A 211 2.83 8.75 15.72
N SER A 212 2.59 10.05 15.49
CA SER A 212 1.60 10.51 14.50
C SER A 212 1.77 9.92 13.09
N PHE A 213 3.02 9.54 12.72
CA PHE A 213 3.34 8.77 11.52
C PHE A 213 3.45 7.27 11.81
N LEU A 214 4.18 6.88 12.86
CA LEU A 214 4.51 5.47 13.12
C LEU A 214 3.27 4.61 13.41
N GLU A 215 2.24 5.17 14.05
CA GLU A 215 0.98 4.47 14.33
C GLU A 215 0.12 4.20 13.08
N ARG A 216 0.49 4.75 11.91
CA ARG A 216 -0.12 4.41 10.61
C ARG A 216 0.36 3.07 10.06
N PHE A 217 1.41 2.48 10.64
CA PHE A 217 2.11 1.30 10.13
C PHE A 217 2.41 0.26 11.22
N ARG A 218 2.62 -0.98 10.81
CA ARG A 218 3.36 -1.95 11.63
C ARG A 218 4.85 -1.71 11.43
N VAL A 219 5.56 -1.47 12.52
CA VAL A 219 6.97 -1.06 12.51
C VAL A 219 7.85 -2.20 13.01
N ASN A 220 8.83 -2.61 12.21
CA ASN A 220 9.86 -3.58 12.61
C ASN A 220 11.25 -3.00 12.28
N LEU A 221 12.14 -2.96 13.27
CA LEU A 221 13.45 -2.32 13.20
C LEU A 221 14.56 -3.37 13.45
N ASP A 222 15.20 -3.86 12.39
CA ASP A 222 16.35 -4.75 12.52
C ASP A 222 17.66 -3.97 12.56
N LEU A 223 18.20 -3.85 13.78
CA LEU A 223 19.51 -3.22 14.05
C LEU A 223 20.71 -4.03 13.52
N THR A 224 20.50 -5.26 13.05
CA THR A 224 21.54 -6.15 12.51
C THR A 224 21.70 -5.98 11.00
N SER A 225 20.61 -6.04 10.23
CA SER A 225 20.63 -5.79 8.77
C SER A 225 20.61 -4.30 8.39
N GLY A 226 20.21 -3.41 9.31
CA GLY A 226 20.08 -1.98 9.02
C GLY A 226 18.79 -1.61 8.27
N LEU A 227 17.75 -2.46 8.39
CA LEU A 227 16.47 -2.30 7.70
C LEU A 227 15.34 -1.94 8.67
N LEU A 228 14.60 -0.88 8.34
CA LEU A 228 13.30 -0.55 8.92
C LEU A 228 12.23 -1.06 7.96
N THR A 229 11.34 -1.92 8.46
CA THR A 229 10.14 -2.35 7.71
C THR A 229 8.92 -1.60 8.24
N LEU A 230 8.15 -1.01 7.32
CA LEU A 230 6.90 -0.31 7.58
C LEU A 230 5.79 -0.98 6.77
N GLU A 231 4.94 -1.78 7.42
CA GLU A 231 3.80 -2.45 6.78
C GLU A 231 2.53 -1.61 6.94
N ALA A 232 1.68 -1.53 5.91
CA ALA A 232 0.38 -0.88 6.03
C ALA A 232 -0.47 -1.56 7.12
N GLY A 233 -1.20 -0.77 7.91
CA GLY A 233 -2.19 -1.31 8.85
C GLY A 233 -3.29 -2.10 8.12
N ASN A 234 -3.76 -3.18 8.75
CA ASN A 234 -5.00 -3.88 8.39
C ASN A 234 -6.19 -3.25 9.10
#